data_AF-A0A023PRY7-F1
#
_entry.id   AF-A0A023PRY7-F1
#
_cell.length_a   1.000
_cell.length_b   1.000
_cell.length_c   1.000
_cell.angle_alpha   90.00
_cell.angle_beta   90.00
_cell.angle_gamma   90.00
#
_symmetry.space_group_name_H-M   'P 1'
#
loop_
_entity.id
_entity.type
_entity.pdbx_description
1 polymer ?
#
loop_
_entity_poly.entity_id
_entity_poly.type
_entity_poly.pdbx_seq_one_letter_code
_entity_poly.pdbx_strand_id
1 'polypeptide(L)'
;MAFTSGCNHPSFTLPWRTPMLYLVALHLLQPGSAQLTVVAPSLRVTANVGQDVVLRCQLSPCKDAWSSDIRWIQLRSSGIVHHYEDGVDLGQMEEYKGRTELLRDGLSDGNLDLRITSVSSSDSGSYSCAVQDGDGYADAVVELEVSDLFSQIVHPWKVALAVVVTLLVGSFVINVFLYRKKAAQSRALKRKDAMLGLSAENLKELASKLNKNADEVEDCNSELKKDCEEMGSGVADLKELAAELEEHSEEMGLWSVPLKLLAAKLGRQTKELEKQHSQFYRHFQHMDSRAVKQKKLVTKLEEHSEQMERRNVKLEAAAVKVGQQAKESEKQKSELKERHEEMAEQTEAVVVATKESEKPSEDLD
;
A
#
# COMPACT_ATOMS: atom_id res chain seq x y z
N MET A 1 -85.41 -89.44 90.92
CA MET A 1 -84.15 -89.24 91.66
C MET A 1 -82.99 -89.54 90.72
N ALA A 2 -81.86 -88.88 90.96
CA ALA A 2 -80.55 -88.99 90.29
C ALA A 2 -80.27 -87.97 89.16
N PHE A 3 -79.26 -87.16 89.46
CA PHE A 3 -78.63 -86.08 88.72
C PHE A 3 -77.54 -86.60 87.77
N THR A 4 -77.22 -85.83 86.73
CA THR A 4 -75.85 -85.49 86.26
C THR A 4 -75.94 -84.09 85.62
N SER A 5 -75.51 -82.99 86.28
CA SER A 5 -74.16 -82.43 86.42
C SER A 5 -73.28 -82.50 85.16
N GLY A 6 -72.94 -81.31 84.63
CA GLY A 6 -71.91 -81.08 83.62
C GLY A 6 -71.59 -79.59 83.52
N CYS A 7 -70.40 -79.19 83.99
CA CYS A 7 -69.92 -77.82 84.06
C CYS A 7 -69.06 -77.41 82.84
N ASN A 8 -69.00 -76.09 82.60
CA ASN A 8 -67.82 -75.27 82.22
C ASN A 8 -67.58 -74.79 80.77
N HIS A 9 -67.30 -73.47 80.77
CA HIS A 9 -66.35 -72.66 80.00
C HIS A 9 -66.78 -71.86 78.75
N PRO A 10 -66.34 -70.57 78.67
CA PRO A 10 -66.66 -69.67 77.57
C PRO A 10 -65.72 -69.96 76.40
N SER A 11 -66.26 -70.04 75.20
CA SER A 11 -65.46 -70.13 73.98
C SER A 11 -65.67 -68.85 73.18
N PHE A 12 -64.83 -67.84 73.47
CA PHE A 12 -64.61 -66.74 72.54
C PHE A 12 -63.90 -67.31 71.30
N THR A 13 -64.66 -67.61 70.27
CA THR A 13 -64.12 -67.95 68.95
C THR A 13 -63.73 -66.66 68.25
N LEU A 14 -62.51 -66.18 68.49
CA LEU A 14 -61.88 -65.20 67.61
C LEU A 14 -61.54 -65.89 66.27
N PRO A 15 -61.99 -65.37 65.12
CA PRO A 15 -61.71 -65.99 63.84
C PRO A 15 -60.24 -65.73 63.48
N TRP A 16 -59.45 -66.80 63.35
CA TRP A 16 -58.03 -66.78 62.95
C TRP A 16 -57.76 -66.21 61.53
N ARG A 17 -58.76 -65.59 60.88
CA ARG A 17 -58.67 -65.05 59.51
C ARG A 17 -58.37 -63.54 59.42
N THR A 18 -58.46 -62.80 60.52
CA THR A 18 -58.07 -61.37 60.57
C THR A 18 -56.57 -61.09 60.81
N PRO A 19 -55.77 -61.90 61.54
CA PRO A 19 -54.35 -61.56 61.74
C PRO A 19 -53.56 -61.72 60.44
N MET A 20 -53.97 -62.60 59.53
CA MET A 20 -53.30 -62.76 58.23
C MET A 20 -53.55 -61.56 57.31
N LEU A 21 -54.78 -61.04 57.27
CA LEU A 21 -55.12 -59.81 56.54
C LEU A 21 -54.41 -58.58 57.14
N TYR A 22 -54.30 -58.51 58.47
CA TYR A 22 -53.58 -57.42 59.14
C TYR A 22 -52.07 -57.53 58.95
N LEU A 23 -51.49 -58.74 58.99
CA LEU A 23 -50.07 -58.98 58.69
C LEU A 23 -49.73 -58.71 57.23
N VAL A 24 -50.60 -59.10 56.28
CA VAL A 24 -50.44 -58.78 54.86
C VAL A 24 -50.56 -57.27 54.62
N ALA A 25 -51.51 -56.59 55.28
CA ALA A 25 -51.59 -55.13 55.25
C ALA A 25 -50.33 -54.47 55.88
N LEU A 26 -49.79 -55.02 56.97
CA LEU A 26 -48.56 -54.52 57.60
C LEU A 26 -47.31 -54.76 56.73
N HIS A 27 -47.27 -55.86 55.97
CA HIS A 27 -46.21 -56.13 54.99
C HIS A 27 -46.34 -55.25 53.73
N LEU A 28 -47.56 -54.81 53.37
CA LEU A 28 -47.81 -53.84 52.30
C LEU A 28 -47.57 -52.39 52.74
N LEU A 29 -47.60 -52.10 54.05
CA LEU A 29 -47.13 -50.86 54.66
C LEU A 29 -45.62 -50.91 54.97
N GLN A 30 -44.80 -51.52 54.11
CA GLN A 30 -43.39 -51.16 54.11
C GLN A 30 -43.30 -49.68 53.72
N PRO A 31 -42.73 -48.79 54.56
CA PRO A 31 -42.32 -47.49 54.07
C PRO A 31 -41.31 -47.79 52.97
N GLY A 32 -41.70 -47.55 51.71
CA GLY A 32 -40.73 -47.55 50.63
C GLY A 32 -39.69 -46.51 50.98
N SER A 33 -38.48 -46.94 51.35
CA SER A 33 -37.34 -46.05 51.46
C SER A 33 -37.09 -45.53 50.05
N ALA A 34 -37.68 -44.37 49.73
CA ALA A 34 -37.38 -43.67 48.50
C ALA A 34 -35.91 -43.28 48.60
N GLN A 35 -35.06 -43.92 47.80
CA GLN A 35 -33.64 -43.56 47.76
C GLN A 35 -33.52 -42.10 47.29
N LEU A 36 -32.72 -41.33 48.01
CA LEU A 36 -32.38 -39.96 47.64
C LEU A 36 -31.68 -39.99 46.28
N THR A 37 -32.15 -39.17 45.33
CA THR A 37 -31.50 -38.97 44.04
C THR A 37 -31.39 -37.48 43.74
N VAL A 38 -30.41 -37.09 42.92
CA VAL A 38 -30.30 -35.73 42.39
C VAL A 38 -30.55 -35.81 40.89
N VAL A 39 -31.29 -34.84 40.36
CA VAL A 39 -31.60 -34.72 38.94
C VAL A 39 -31.12 -33.36 38.45
N ALA A 40 -30.41 -33.36 37.33
CA ALA A 40 -30.06 -32.14 36.58
C ALA A 40 -31.09 -31.91 35.47
N PRO A 41 -32.01 -30.92 35.58
CA PRO A 41 -33.04 -30.69 34.57
C PRO A 41 -32.45 -30.23 33.22
N SER A 42 -31.31 -29.57 33.25
CA SER A 42 -30.60 -29.07 32.08
C SER A 42 -29.19 -29.63 32.06
N LEU A 43 -28.98 -30.70 31.28
CA LEU A 43 -27.69 -31.37 31.17
C LEU A 43 -26.61 -30.46 30.53
N ARG A 44 -27.02 -29.47 29.73
CA ARG A 44 -26.13 -28.53 29.05
C ARG A 44 -26.63 -27.11 29.22
N VAL A 45 -25.74 -26.20 29.58
CA VAL A 45 -25.99 -24.78 29.75
C VAL A 45 -24.93 -24.01 28.96
N THR A 46 -25.36 -23.01 28.19
CA THR A 46 -24.47 -22.19 27.37
C THR A 46 -24.45 -20.75 27.90
N ALA A 47 -23.27 -20.14 27.97
CA ALA A 47 -23.11 -18.74 28.35
C ALA A 47 -21.99 -18.07 27.53
N ASN A 48 -22.00 -16.75 27.45
CA ASN A 48 -20.89 -16.00 26.87
C ASN A 48 -19.99 -15.46 27.98
N VAL A 49 -18.70 -15.27 27.67
CA VAL A 49 -17.75 -14.67 28.61
C VAL A 49 -18.30 -13.35 29.17
N GLY A 50 -18.25 -13.21 30.50
CA GLY A 50 -18.72 -12.06 31.26
C GLY A 50 -20.20 -12.11 31.67
N GLN A 51 -20.98 -13.11 31.24
CA GLN A 51 -22.37 -13.28 31.68
C GLN A 51 -22.45 -14.05 33.01
N ASP A 52 -23.59 -13.92 33.69
CA ASP A 52 -23.94 -14.76 34.83
C ASP A 52 -24.72 -15.98 34.34
N VAL A 53 -24.49 -17.13 34.97
CA VAL A 53 -25.15 -18.40 34.63
C VAL A 53 -25.70 -19.08 35.88
N VAL A 54 -26.77 -19.84 35.73
CA VAL A 54 -27.34 -20.68 36.79
C VAL A 54 -27.31 -22.14 36.35
N LEU A 55 -26.58 -22.97 37.10
CA LEU A 55 -26.56 -24.42 36.95
C LEU A 55 -27.64 -25.01 37.86
N ARG A 56 -28.51 -25.85 37.30
CA ARG A 56 -29.70 -26.35 38.01
C ARG A 56 -29.59 -27.83 38.37
N CYS A 57 -29.88 -28.13 39.62
CA CYS A 57 -30.00 -29.48 40.16
C CYS A 57 -31.12 -29.54 41.19
N GLN A 58 -31.78 -30.69 41.33
CA GLN A 58 -32.91 -30.85 42.22
C GLN A 58 -32.91 -32.22 42.88
N LEU A 59 -33.33 -32.29 44.15
CA LEU A 59 -33.59 -33.53 44.86
C LEU A 59 -34.84 -34.24 44.33
N SER A 60 -34.76 -35.56 44.20
CA SER A 60 -35.87 -36.44 43.89
C SER A 60 -35.92 -37.60 44.90
N PRO A 61 -37.00 -37.75 45.68
CA PRO A 61 -38.16 -36.86 45.75
C PRO A 61 -37.80 -35.46 46.31
N CYS A 62 -38.58 -34.45 45.92
CA CYS A 62 -38.44 -33.08 46.42
C CYS A 62 -38.64 -33.05 47.94
N LYS A 63 -37.68 -32.45 48.65
CA LYS A 63 -37.72 -32.24 50.10
C LYS A 63 -36.87 -31.04 50.47
N ASP A 64 -37.07 -30.53 51.67
CA ASP A 64 -36.25 -29.45 52.22
C ASP A 64 -34.77 -29.88 52.31
N ALA A 65 -33.90 -29.08 51.71
CA ALA A 65 -32.46 -29.27 51.67
C ALA A 65 -31.70 -28.24 52.53
N TRP A 66 -32.39 -27.48 53.39
CA TRP A 66 -31.77 -26.41 54.19
C TRP A 66 -30.65 -26.92 55.11
N SER A 67 -30.82 -28.10 55.69
CA SER A 67 -29.85 -28.77 56.57
C SER A 67 -29.02 -29.85 55.88
N SER A 68 -28.99 -29.87 54.54
CA SER A 68 -28.18 -30.83 53.79
C SER A 68 -26.78 -30.26 53.50
N ASP A 69 -25.78 -31.13 53.39
CA ASP A 69 -24.45 -30.77 52.87
C ASP A 69 -24.52 -30.81 51.34
N ILE A 70 -24.33 -29.64 50.70
CA ILE A 70 -24.47 -29.45 49.25
C ILE A 70 -23.12 -29.00 48.71
N ARG A 71 -22.60 -29.75 47.73
CA ARG A 71 -21.30 -29.49 47.10
C ARG A 71 -21.45 -29.39 45.59
N TRP A 72 -21.00 -28.26 45.06
CA TRP A 72 -20.75 -28.10 43.64
C TRP A 72 -19.26 -28.30 43.37
N ILE A 73 -18.95 -29.26 42.50
CA ILE A 73 -17.59 -29.71 42.21
C ILE A 73 -17.33 -29.60 40.72
N GLN A 74 -16.24 -28.93 40.34
CA GLN A 74 -15.80 -28.92 38.95
C GLN A 74 -15.04 -30.22 38.66
N LEU A 75 -15.55 -31.06 37.76
CA LEU A 75 -15.05 -32.42 37.54
C LEU A 75 -13.63 -32.44 36.95
N ARG A 76 -13.25 -31.43 36.15
CA ARG A 76 -11.91 -31.34 35.55
C ARG A 76 -10.81 -31.17 36.59
N SER A 77 -11.03 -30.31 37.58
CA SER A 77 -10.05 -29.97 38.62
C SER A 77 -10.29 -30.72 39.93
N SER A 78 -11.41 -31.46 40.03
CA SER A 78 -11.94 -32.01 41.28
C SER A 78 -12.05 -30.97 42.40
N GLY A 79 -12.16 -29.70 42.04
CA GLY A 79 -12.17 -28.58 42.98
C GLY A 79 -13.58 -28.23 43.43
N ILE A 80 -13.69 -27.79 44.69
CA ILE A 80 -14.95 -27.27 45.25
C ILE A 80 -15.23 -25.89 44.67
N VAL A 81 -16.30 -25.80 43.89
CA VAL A 81 -16.82 -24.55 43.32
C VAL A 81 -17.66 -23.81 44.36
N HIS A 82 -18.44 -24.57 45.15
CA HIS A 82 -19.25 -24.05 46.24
C HIS A 82 -19.58 -25.18 47.22
N HIS A 83 -19.44 -24.92 48.53
CA HIS A 83 -19.83 -25.86 49.58
C HIS A 83 -20.71 -25.15 50.61
N TYR A 84 -21.89 -25.73 50.83
CA TYR A 84 -22.89 -25.28 51.79
C TYR A 84 -23.22 -26.41 52.76
N GLU A 85 -23.38 -26.08 54.04
CA GLU A 85 -23.80 -27.02 55.09
C GLU A 85 -24.55 -26.24 56.18
N ASP A 86 -25.70 -26.76 56.63
CA ASP A 86 -26.47 -26.24 57.78
C ASP A 86 -26.71 -24.71 57.80
N GLY A 87 -27.06 -24.13 56.66
CA GLY A 87 -27.34 -22.69 56.56
C GLY A 87 -26.11 -21.82 56.28
N VAL A 88 -24.91 -22.40 56.13
CA VAL A 88 -23.66 -21.65 56.02
C VAL A 88 -22.84 -22.07 54.79
N ASP A 89 -22.22 -21.10 54.13
CA ASP A 89 -21.23 -21.34 53.07
C ASP A 89 -19.85 -21.55 53.67
N LEU A 90 -19.25 -22.71 53.42
CA LEU A 90 -18.01 -23.15 54.07
C LEU A 90 -16.76 -22.90 53.24
N GLY A 91 -16.84 -23.11 51.92
CA GLY A 91 -15.63 -23.11 51.08
C GLY A 91 -15.87 -22.96 49.59
N GLN A 92 -14.91 -22.30 48.93
CA GLN A 92 -14.83 -22.10 47.48
C GLN A 92 -13.35 -22.13 47.10
N MET A 93 -13.02 -22.71 45.94
CA MET A 93 -11.67 -22.56 45.39
C MET A 93 -11.40 -21.10 45.00
N GLU A 94 -10.12 -20.69 45.01
CA GLU A 94 -9.74 -19.28 44.80
C GLU A 94 -10.27 -18.70 43.47
N GLU A 95 -10.37 -19.50 42.41
CA GLU A 95 -10.88 -19.07 41.09
C GLU A 95 -12.38 -18.72 41.08
N TYR A 96 -13.15 -19.24 42.04
CA TYR A 96 -14.61 -19.05 42.15
C TYR A 96 -15.02 -18.19 43.35
N LYS A 97 -14.04 -17.78 44.16
CA LYS A 97 -14.25 -17.01 45.39
C LYS A 97 -14.99 -15.70 45.11
N GLY A 98 -16.16 -15.55 45.74
CA GLY A 98 -17.01 -14.37 45.56
C GLY A 98 -17.71 -14.28 44.19
N ARG A 99 -17.61 -15.33 43.37
CA ARG A 99 -18.30 -15.45 42.07
C ARG A 99 -19.46 -16.45 42.13
N THR A 100 -19.58 -17.25 43.19
CA THR A 100 -20.58 -18.32 43.28
C THR A 100 -21.53 -18.15 44.45
N GLU A 101 -22.79 -18.49 44.22
CA GLU A 101 -23.87 -18.39 45.20
C GLU A 101 -24.87 -19.53 45.02
N LEU A 102 -25.15 -20.28 46.10
CA LEU A 102 -26.26 -21.22 46.14
C LEU A 102 -27.58 -20.47 46.36
N LEU A 103 -28.55 -20.66 45.45
CA LEU A 103 -29.82 -19.95 45.49
C LEU A 103 -30.71 -20.50 46.63
N ARG A 104 -30.92 -19.66 47.66
CA ARG A 104 -31.62 -20.06 48.90
C ARG A 104 -33.12 -20.28 48.73
N ASP A 105 -33.76 -19.50 47.88
CA ASP A 105 -35.23 -19.47 47.75
C ASP A 105 -35.82 -20.83 47.34
N GLY A 106 -35.03 -21.67 46.65
CA GLY A 106 -35.47 -22.98 46.16
C GLY A 106 -35.15 -24.16 47.09
N LEU A 107 -34.37 -23.97 48.16
CA LEU A 107 -33.89 -25.08 49.01
C LEU A 107 -35.03 -25.82 49.71
N SER A 108 -36.09 -25.12 50.11
CA SER A 108 -37.26 -25.73 50.76
C SER A 108 -38.03 -26.71 49.87
N ASP A 109 -37.91 -26.55 48.54
CA ASP A 109 -38.48 -27.44 47.52
C ASP A 109 -37.45 -28.44 46.98
N GLY A 110 -36.23 -28.46 47.54
CA GLY A 110 -35.13 -29.33 47.13
C GLY A 110 -34.38 -28.87 45.88
N ASN A 111 -34.48 -27.60 45.48
CA ASN A 111 -33.66 -27.04 44.39
C ASN A 111 -32.28 -26.64 44.92
N LEU A 112 -31.25 -26.96 44.15
CA LEU A 112 -29.84 -26.88 44.53
C LEU A 112 -29.06 -25.94 43.59
N ASP A 113 -29.77 -24.98 43.01
CA ASP A 113 -29.29 -24.14 41.91
C ASP A 113 -28.08 -23.29 42.32
N LEU A 114 -27.03 -23.33 41.51
CA LEU A 114 -25.81 -22.54 41.70
C LEU A 114 -25.74 -21.42 40.67
N ARG A 115 -25.61 -20.17 41.12
CA ARG A 115 -25.24 -19.05 40.27
C ARG A 115 -23.73 -18.89 40.23
N ILE A 116 -23.18 -18.74 39.02
CA ILE A 116 -21.78 -18.34 38.79
C ILE A 116 -21.81 -17.00 38.04
N THR A 117 -21.19 -15.96 38.60
CA THR A 117 -21.18 -14.61 38.02
C THR A 117 -19.95 -14.37 37.15
N SER A 118 -20.13 -13.59 36.08
CA SER A 118 -19.07 -13.20 35.15
C SER A 118 -18.21 -14.39 34.71
N VAL A 119 -18.83 -15.35 34.03
CA VAL A 119 -18.15 -16.57 33.58
C VAL A 119 -16.98 -16.25 32.64
N SER A 120 -15.94 -17.06 32.71
CA SER A 120 -14.75 -16.98 31.86
C SER A 120 -14.60 -18.28 31.06
N SER A 121 -13.71 -18.28 30.07
CA SER A 121 -13.48 -19.47 29.25
C SER A 121 -12.97 -20.67 30.05
N SER A 122 -12.30 -20.46 31.20
CA SER A 122 -11.83 -21.55 32.07
C SER A 122 -12.96 -22.23 32.84
N ASP A 123 -14.10 -21.57 33.00
CA ASP A 123 -15.26 -22.12 33.69
C ASP A 123 -16.01 -23.13 32.81
N SER A 124 -15.70 -23.24 31.52
CA SER A 124 -16.34 -24.24 30.66
C SER A 124 -15.91 -25.68 31.02
N GLY A 125 -16.90 -26.54 31.26
CA GLY A 125 -16.72 -27.97 31.54
C GLY A 125 -17.86 -28.55 32.37
N SER A 126 -17.65 -29.76 32.88
CA SER A 126 -18.63 -30.51 33.66
C SER A 126 -18.57 -30.17 35.15
N TYR A 127 -19.74 -30.01 35.76
CA TYR A 127 -19.94 -29.73 37.18
C TYR A 127 -20.83 -30.81 37.80
N SER A 128 -20.44 -31.36 38.94
CA SER A 128 -21.29 -32.25 39.75
C SER A 128 -21.92 -31.47 40.90
N CYS A 129 -23.23 -31.64 41.08
CA CYS A 129 -23.97 -31.23 42.27
C CYS A 129 -24.18 -32.46 43.13
N ALA A 130 -23.43 -32.57 44.22
CA ALA A 130 -23.50 -33.66 45.18
C ALA A 130 -24.21 -33.19 46.44
N VAL A 131 -25.08 -34.05 46.99
CA VAL A 131 -25.78 -33.81 48.24
C VAL A 131 -25.56 -34.98 49.19
N GLN A 132 -25.16 -34.65 50.41
CA GLN A 132 -25.14 -35.56 51.55
C GLN A 132 -26.25 -35.15 52.52
N ASP A 133 -27.16 -36.08 52.79
CA ASP A 133 -28.26 -35.88 53.75
C ASP A 133 -28.40 -37.11 54.66
N GLY A 134 -27.96 -36.97 55.91
CA GLY A 134 -27.77 -38.11 56.81
C GLY A 134 -26.77 -39.12 56.22
N ASP A 135 -27.18 -40.38 56.12
CA ASP A 135 -26.38 -41.45 55.49
C ASP A 135 -26.57 -41.52 53.95
N GLY A 136 -27.44 -40.70 53.38
CA GLY A 136 -27.73 -40.67 51.95
C GLY A 136 -26.79 -39.77 51.17
N TYR A 137 -26.24 -40.29 50.07
CA TYR A 137 -25.44 -39.54 49.10
C TYR A 137 -26.06 -39.67 47.71
N ALA A 138 -26.16 -38.56 46.99
CA ALA A 138 -26.56 -38.56 45.59
C ALA A 138 -25.95 -37.37 44.83
N ASP A 139 -25.71 -37.54 43.53
CA ASP A 139 -25.17 -36.48 42.69
C ASP A 139 -25.73 -36.48 41.26
N ALA A 140 -25.60 -35.34 40.58
CA ALA A 140 -25.93 -35.18 39.17
C ALA A 140 -24.95 -34.23 38.48
N VAL A 141 -24.74 -34.44 37.17
CA VAL A 141 -23.77 -33.68 36.38
C VAL A 141 -24.46 -32.69 35.44
N VAL A 142 -23.90 -31.48 35.33
CA VAL A 142 -24.30 -30.41 34.40
C VAL A 142 -23.07 -29.97 33.60
N GLU A 143 -23.21 -29.83 32.29
CA GLU A 143 -22.17 -29.31 31.39
C GLU A 143 -22.38 -27.80 31.15
N LEU A 144 -21.33 -27.00 31.35
CA LEU A 144 -21.31 -25.57 31.04
C LEU A 144 -20.40 -25.29 29.83
N GLU A 145 -20.96 -24.74 28.77
CA GLU A 145 -20.23 -24.29 27.58
C GLU A 145 -20.13 -22.76 27.57
N VAL A 146 -18.89 -22.24 27.66
CA VAL A 146 -18.64 -20.79 27.64
C VAL A 146 -18.04 -20.37 26.31
N SER A 147 -18.76 -19.52 25.57
CA SER A 147 -18.34 -18.98 24.27
C SER A 147 -17.65 -17.62 24.40
N ASP A 148 -16.47 -17.47 23.77
CA ASP A 148 -15.77 -16.19 23.63
C ASP A 148 -15.94 -15.61 22.21
N LEU A 149 -16.76 -14.56 22.11
CA LEU A 149 -16.99 -13.83 20.87
C LEU A 149 -15.77 -13.00 20.45
N PHE A 150 -14.94 -12.53 21.39
CA PHE A 150 -13.80 -11.67 21.09
C PHE A 150 -12.66 -12.45 20.42
N SER A 151 -12.41 -13.68 20.86
CA SER A 151 -11.40 -14.56 20.25
C SER A 151 -11.72 -14.93 18.80
N GLN A 152 -13.01 -15.05 18.42
CA GLN A 152 -13.41 -15.35 17.03
C GLN A 152 -13.28 -14.15 16.09
N ILE A 153 -13.44 -12.93 16.63
CA ILE A 153 -13.36 -11.69 15.84
C ILE A 153 -11.89 -11.38 15.49
N VAL A 154 -10.96 -11.62 16.41
CA VAL A 154 -9.54 -11.25 16.27
C VAL A 154 -8.68 -12.48 15.96
N HIS A 155 -8.99 -13.19 14.88
CA HIS A 155 -8.05 -14.20 14.38
C HIS A 155 -6.80 -13.51 13.81
N PRO A 156 -5.58 -13.85 14.26
CA PRO A 156 -4.34 -13.20 13.82
C PRO A 156 -4.17 -13.13 12.30
N TRP A 157 -4.61 -14.17 11.59
CA TRP A 157 -4.54 -14.23 10.13
C TRP A 157 -5.44 -13.19 9.44
N LYS A 158 -6.61 -12.86 10.00
CA LYS A 158 -7.51 -11.85 9.42
C LYS A 158 -6.91 -10.45 9.50
N VAL A 159 -6.23 -10.15 10.61
CA VAL A 159 -5.50 -8.89 10.79
C VAL A 159 -4.34 -8.81 9.79
N ALA A 160 -3.55 -9.89 9.65
CA ALA A 160 -2.46 -9.96 8.69
C ALA A 160 -2.95 -9.74 7.25
N LEU A 161 -4.04 -10.39 6.84
CA LEU A 161 -4.64 -10.19 5.52
C LEU A 161 -5.08 -8.74 5.30
N ALA A 162 -5.74 -8.12 6.27
CA ALA A 162 -6.19 -6.73 6.16
C ALA A 162 -5.01 -5.76 5.96
N VAL A 163 -3.90 -5.97 6.67
CA VAL A 163 -2.68 -5.17 6.53
C VAL A 163 -2.07 -5.36 5.14
N VAL A 164 -1.94 -6.61 4.67
CA VAL A 164 -1.40 -6.92 3.34
C VAL A 164 -2.22 -6.27 2.24
N VAL A 165 -3.55 -6.40 2.28
CA VAL A 165 -4.46 -5.78 1.31
C VAL A 165 -4.29 -4.25 1.30
N THR A 166 -4.17 -3.63 2.47
CA THR A 166 -3.96 -2.18 2.59
C THR A 166 -2.65 -1.74 1.94
N LEU A 167 -1.56 -2.49 2.15
CA LEU A 167 -0.25 -2.22 1.54
C LEU A 167 -0.27 -2.41 0.02
N LEU A 168 -0.95 -3.45 -0.48
CA LEU A 168 -1.09 -3.71 -1.91
C LEU A 168 -1.85 -2.58 -2.62
N VAL A 169 -2.96 -2.13 -2.04
CA VAL A 169 -3.75 -1.01 -2.58
C VAL A 169 -2.92 0.28 -2.57
N GLY A 170 -2.22 0.58 -1.46
CA GLY A 170 -1.35 1.73 -1.38
C GLY A 170 -0.23 1.71 -2.44
N SER A 171 0.43 0.57 -2.61
CA SER A 171 1.46 0.37 -3.64
C SER A 171 0.90 0.56 -5.06
N PHE A 172 -0.28 0.02 -5.35
CA PHE A 172 -0.91 0.17 -6.65
C PHE A 172 -1.19 1.64 -6.99
N VAL A 173 -1.74 2.41 -6.04
CA VAL A 173 -2.00 3.85 -6.22
C VAL A 173 -0.71 4.63 -6.49
N ILE A 174 0.36 4.35 -5.72
CA ILE A 174 1.67 4.98 -5.92
C ILE A 174 2.23 4.64 -7.30
N ASN A 175 2.19 3.37 -7.72
CA ASN A 175 2.66 2.96 -9.03
C ASN A 175 1.89 3.69 -10.15
N VAL A 176 0.55 3.74 -10.10
CA VAL A 176 -0.27 4.46 -11.08
C VAL A 176 0.09 5.95 -11.14
N PHE A 177 0.29 6.58 -9.98
CA PHE A 177 0.72 7.98 -9.92
C PHE A 177 2.08 8.20 -10.60
N LEU A 178 3.06 7.34 -10.31
CA LEU A 178 4.38 7.39 -10.93
C LEU A 178 4.31 7.17 -12.45
N TYR A 179 3.50 6.22 -12.93
CA TYR A 179 3.28 6.00 -14.35
C TYR A 179 2.68 7.22 -15.05
N ARG A 180 1.67 7.85 -14.45
CA ARG A 180 1.07 9.09 -14.98
C ARG A 180 2.08 10.23 -15.06
N LYS A 181 2.91 10.40 -14.02
CA LYS A 181 3.96 11.42 -13.98
C LYS A 181 5.03 11.20 -15.06
N LYS A 182 5.51 9.96 -15.23
CA LYS A 182 6.48 9.59 -16.27
C LYS A 182 5.92 9.81 -17.68
N ALA A 183 4.66 9.46 -17.92
CA ALA A 183 4.00 9.69 -19.21
C ALA A 183 3.86 11.19 -19.55
N ALA A 184 3.54 12.04 -18.57
CA ALA A 184 3.47 13.48 -18.77
C ALA A 184 4.83 14.10 -19.14
N GLN A 185 5.91 13.67 -18.46
CA GLN A 185 7.26 14.14 -18.78
C GLN A 185 7.73 13.70 -20.17
N SER A 186 7.46 12.45 -20.58
CA SER A 186 7.81 11.98 -21.93
C SER A 186 7.14 12.81 -23.02
N ARG A 187 5.87 13.18 -22.85
CA ARG A 187 5.17 14.06 -23.80
C ARG A 187 5.78 15.46 -23.84
N ALA A 188 6.16 16.00 -22.69
CA ALA A 188 6.81 17.32 -22.62
C ALA A 188 8.18 17.32 -23.33
N LEU A 189 8.95 16.24 -23.21
CA LEU A 189 10.22 16.09 -23.91
C LEU A 189 10.02 16.01 -25.43
N LYS A 190 9.09 15.17 -25.90
CA LYS A 190 8.75 15.08 -27.34
C LYS A 190 8.35 16.43 -27.95
N ARG A 191 7.62 17.27 -27.21
CA ARG A 191 7.28 18.63 -27.66
C ARG A 191 8.50 19.53 -27.78
N LYS A 192 9.45 19.41 -26.84
CA LYS A 192 10.71 20.16 -26.89
C LYS A 192 11.57 19.72 -28.07
N ASP A 193 11.67 18.42 -28.34
CA ASP A 193 12.41 17.89 -29.49
C ASP A 193 11.81 18.39 -30.81
N ALA A 194 10.49 18.38 -30.95
CA ALA A 194 9.81 18.93 -32.12
C ALA A 194 10.08 20.44 -32.31
N MET A 195 10.09 21.22 -31.22
CA MET A 195 10.40 22.65 -31.25
C MET A 195 11.85 22.91 -31.65
N LEU A 196 12.79 22.11 -31.16
CA LEU A 196 14.20 22.19 -31.54
C LEU A 196 14.42 21.83 -33.01
N GLY A 197 13.70 20.82 -33.52
CA GLY A 197 13.74 20.45 -34.95
C GLY A 197 13.30 21.59 -35.87
N LEU A 198 12.15 22.21 -35.58
CA LEU A 198 11.67 23.41 -36.29
C LEU A 198 12.67 24.57 -36.24
N SER A 199 13.29 24.79 -35.07
CA SER A 199 14.31 25.84 -34.93
C SER A 199 15.56 25.54 -35.77
N ALA A 200 15.96 24.27 -35.89
CA ALA A 200 17.11 23.87 -36.68
C ALA A 200 16.87 24.04 -38.19
N GLU A 201 15.67 23.70 -38.68
CA GLU A 201 15.30 23.93 -40.09
C GLU A 201 15.29 25.42 -40.44
N ASN A 202 14.71 26.26 -39.58
CA ASN A 202 14.72 27.71 -39.76
C ASN A 202 16.15 28.29 -39.80
N LEU A 203 17.06 27.78 -38.98
CA LEU A 203 18.46 28.20 -38.99
C LEU A 203 19.19 27.78 -40.28
N LYS A 204 18.93 26.58 -40.79
CA LYS A 204 19.50 26.13 -42.08
C LYS A 204 19.04 27.01 -43.24
N GLU A 205 17.76 27.38 -43.26
CA GLU A 205 17.19 28.29 -44.26
C GLU A 205 17.76 29.71 -44.16
N LEU A 206 18.05 30.18 -42.94
CA LEU A 206 18.69 31.48 -42.77
C LEU A 206 20.16 31.46 -43.25
N ALA A 207 20.88 30.37 -42.98
CA ALA A 207 22.27 30.20 -43.42
C ALA A 207 22.38 30.13 -44.95
N SER A 208 21.48 29.42 -45.63
CA SER A 208 21.47 29.32 -47.10
C SER A 208 21.24 30.69 -47.76
N LYS A 209 20.30 31.49 -47.23
CA LYS A 209 20.05 32.88 -47.68
C LYS A 209 21.26 33.77 -47.46
N LEU A 210 21.93 33.64 -46.31
CA LEU A 210 23.07 34.47 -45.98
C LEU A 210 24.26 34.19 -46.91
N ASN A 211 24.52 32.92 -47.23
CA ASN A 211 25.57 32.54 -48.19
C ASN A 211 25.26 33.05 -49.60
N LYS A 212 24.02 32.88 -50.07
CA LYS A 212 23.59 33.42 -51.37
C LYS A 212 23.84 34.94 -51.46
N ASN A 213 23.46 35.68 -50.43
CA ASN A 213 23.69 37.12 -50.39
C ASN A 213 25.19 37.49 -50.35
N ALA A 214 26.03 36.65 -49.73
CA ALA A 214 27.47 36.86 -49.71
C ALA A 214 28.09 36.67 -51.10
N ASP A 215 27.67 35.63 -51.83
CA ASP A 215 28.11 35.38 -53.20
C ASP A 215 27.70 36.52 -54.15
N GLU A 216 26.45 37.02 -54.04
CA GLU A 216 25.96 38.17 -54.81
C GLU A 216 26.77 39.45 -54.54
N VAL A 217 27.17 39.67 -53.29
CA VAL A 217 28.01 40.82 -52.93
C VAL A 217 29.44 40.66 -53.47
N GLU A 218 30.00 39.46 -53.44
CA GLU A 218 31.36 39.18 -53.95
C GLU A 218 31.43 39.36 -55.48
N ASP A 219 30.40 38.90 -56.21
CA ASP A 219 30.26 39.08 -57.65
C ASP A 219 30.15 40.57 -58.02
N CYS A 220 29.22 41.30 -57.38
CA CYS A 220 29.06 42.73 -57.58
C CYS A 220 30.34 43.52 -57.25
N ASN A 221 31.08 43.11 -56.23
CA ASN A 221 32.36 43.73 -55.87
C ASN A 221 33.44 43.50 -56.95
N SER A 222 33.46 42.31 -57.58
CA SER A 222 34.42 42.00 -58.65
C SER A 222 34.19 42.82 -59.91
N GLU A 223 32.92 43.04 -60.29
CA GLU A 223 32.52 43.86 -61.43
C GLU A 223 32.88 45.33 -61.19
N LEU A 224 32.57 45.85 -60.00
CA LEU A 224 32.88 47.23 -59.61
C LEU A 224 34.38 47.53 -59.60
N LYS A 225 35.20 46.54 -59.24
CA LYS A 225 36.67 46.66 -59.27
C LYS A 225 37.17 46.82 -60.71
N LYS A 226 36.61 46.07 -61.65
CA LYS A 226 36.96 46.17 -63.06
C LYS A 226 36.62 47.55 -63.64
N ASP A 227 35.43 48.07 -63.34
CA ASP A 227 35.01 49.42 -63.74
C ASP A 227 35.93 50.52 -63.17
N CYS A 228 36.37 50.35 -61.91
CA CYS A 228 37.34 51.25 -61.25
C CYS A 228 38.69 51.28 -61.97
N GLU A 229 39.20 50.12 -62.39
CA GLU A 229 40.49 49.96 -63.06
C GLU A 229 40.44 50.54 -64.49
N GLU A 230 39.37 50.27 -65.23
CA GLU A 230 39.14 50.80 -66.58
C GLU A 230 38.97 52.32 -66.60
N MET A 231 38.19 52.87 -65.65
CA MET A 231 38.08 54.32 -65.49
C MET A 231 39.41 54.94 -65.07
N GLY A 232 40.21 54.23 -64.27
CA GLY A 232 41.55 54.66 -63.86
C GLY A 232 42.54 54.77 -65.03
N SER A 233 42.56 53.78 -65.93
CA SER A 233 43.41 53.83 -67.12
C SER A 233 42.98 54.96 -68.06
N GLY A 234 41.67 55.13 -68.29
CA GLY A 234 41.17 56.22 -69.14
C GLY A 234 41.50 57.62 -68.61
N VAL A 235 41.54 57.81 -67.28
CA VAL A 235 42.02 59.07 -66.66
C VAL A 235 43.52 59.26 -66.88
N ALA A 236 44.32 58.21 -66.82
CA ALA A 236 45.77 58.28 -67.09
C ALA A 236 46.04 58.65 -68.55
N ASP A 237 45.36 57.99 -69.50
CA ASP A 237 45.47 58.28 -70.93
C ASP A 237 45.08 59.74 -71.25
N LEU A 238 44.00 60.25 -70.64
CA LEU A 238 43.59 61.65 -70.79
C LEU A 238 44.60 62.64 -70.21
N LYS A 239 45.31 62.28 -69.12
CA LYS A 239 46.37 63.12 -68.55
C LYS A 239 47.61 63.13 -69.44
N GLU A 240 47.98 62.00 -70.00
CA GLU A 240 49.13 61.88 -70.90
C GLU A 240 48.87 62.65 -72.20
N LEU A 241 47.70 62.45 -72.82
CA LEU A 241 47.27 63.26 -73.97
C LEU A 241 47.23 64.76 -73.66
N ALA A 242 46.80 65.16 -72.45
CA ALA A 242 46.81 66.56 -72.06
C ALA A 242 48.24 67.12 -71.91
N ALA A 243 49.17 66.34 -71.35
CA ALA A 243 50.57 66.73 -71.21
C ALA A 243 51.28 66.84 -72.56
N GLU A 244 51.05 65.89 -73.48
CA GLU A 244 51.56 65.94 -74.87
C GLU A 244 51.02 67.15 -75.63
N LEU A 245 49.72 67.47 -75.45
CA LEU A 245 49.10 68.64 -76.07
C LEU A 245 49.69 69.95 -75.54
N GLU A 246 50.06 69.98 -74.25
CA GLU A 246 50.65 71.14 -73.58
C GLU A 246 52.10 71.35 -74.08
N GLU A 247 52.89 70.29 -74.21
CA GLU A 247 54.25 70.29 -74.78
C GLU A 247 54.27 70.71 -76.27
N HIS A 248 53.39 70.15 -77.11
CA HIS A 248 53.28 70.55 -78.52
C HIS A 248 52.73 71.98 -78.73
N SER A 249 51.98 72.52 -77.76
CA SER A 249 51.44 73.88 -77.86
C SER A 249 52.49 74.97 -77.65
N GLU A 250 53.62 74.65 -77.02
CA GLU A 250 54.73 75.58 -76.81
C GLU A 250 55.65 75.71 -78.04
N GLU A 251 55.67 74.72 -78.95
CA GLU A 251 56.45 74.75 -80.20
C GLU A 251 55.72 75.39 -81.41
N MET A 252 54.38 75.35 -81.46
CA MET A 252 53.60 75.70 -82.67
C MET A 252 52.94 77.09 -82.60
N GLY A 253 53.70 78.14 -82.92
CA GLY A 253 53.36 79.56 -82.75
C GLY A 253 52.22 80.19 -83.59
N LEU A 254 51.21 79.45 -84.07
CA LEU A 254 50.07 80.06 -84.79
C LEU A 254 48.68 79.45 -84.54
N TRP A 255 48.55 78.30 -83.85
CA TRP A 255 47.26 77.68 -83.46
C TRP A 255 47.03 77.68 -81.94
N SER A 256 47.71 78.56 -81.20
CA SER A 256 47.84 78.47 -79.73
C SER A 256 46.55 78.72 -78.93
N VAL A 257 45.59 79.50 -79.44
CA VAL A 257 44.37 79.86 -78.67
C VAL A 257 43.32 78.73 -78.68
N PRO A 258 42.93 78.13 -79.81
CA PRO A 258 42.02 76.98 -79.82
C PRO A 258 42.57 75.77 -79.06
N LEU A 259 43.88 75.51 -79.17
CA LEU A 259 44.55 74.43 -78.44
C LEU A 259 44.48 74.63 -76.92
N LYS A 260 44.74 75.85 -76.43
CA LYS A 260 44.62 76.18 -74.99
C LYS A 260 43.19 76.05 -74.47
N LEU A 261 42.19 76.40 -75.28
CA LEU A 261 40.78 76.23 -74.90
C LEU A 261 40.39 74.74 -74.81
N LEU A 262 40.88 73.93 -75.74
CA LEU A 262 40.71 72.47 -75.71
C LEU A 262 41.41 71.84 -74.50
N ALA A 263 42.67 72.22 -74.22
CA ALA A 263 43.41 71.79 -73.05
C ALA A 263 42.69 72.17 -71.74
N ALA A 264 42.18 73.42 -71.63
CA ALA A 264 41.42 73.85 -70.46
C ALA A 264 40.08 73.11 -70.30
N LYS A 265 39.43 72.73 -71.41
CA LYS A 265 38.19 71.93 -71.39
C LYS A 265 38.47 70.49 -71.00
N LEU A 266 39.52 69.88 -71.56
CA LEU A 266 40.02 68.56 -71.19
C LEU A 266 40.39 68.52 -69.71
N GLY A 267 41.20 69.46 -69.22
CA GLY A 267 41.56 69.55 -67.80
C GLY A 267 40.36 69.72 -66.87
N ARG A 268 39.29 70.42 -67.30
CA ARG A 268 38.05 70.51 -66.53
C ARG A 268 37.28 69.18 -66.49
N GLN A 269 37.25 68.44 -67.61
CA GLN A 269 36.67 67.10 -67.66
C GLN A 269 37.49 66.10 -66.85
N THR A 270 38.82 66.14 -66.92
CA THR A 270 39.71 65.29 -66.12
C THR A 270 39.49 65.50 -64.62
N LYS A 271 39.36 66.75 -64.16
CA LYS A 271 39.08 67.04 -62.74
C LYS A 271 37.70 66.55 -62.28
N GLU A 272 36.67 66.67 -63.12
CA GLU A 272 35.35 66.14 -62.77
C GLU A 272 35.37 64.60 -62.76
N LEU A 273 36.07 63.97 -63.71
CA LEU A 273 36.23 62.52 -63.78
C LEU A 273 37.04 61.97 -62.59
N GLU A 274 38.10 62.65 -62.15
CA GLU A 274 38.83 62.32 -60.92
C GLU A 274 37.96 62.41 -59.67
N LYS A 275 37.09 63.43 -59.61
CA LYS A 275 36.16 63.60 -58.49
C LYS A 275 35.13 62.47 -58.46
N GLN A 276 34.59 62.08 -59.62
CA GLN A 276 33.70 60.92 -59.74
C GLN A 276 34.41 59.62 -59.35
N HIS A 277 35.63 59.39 -59.84
CA HIS A 277 36.47 58.24 -59.47
C HIS A 277 36.73 58.18 -57.97
N SER A 278 37.09 59.31 -57.33
CA SER A 278 37.29 59.39 -55.88
C SER A 278 36.02 59.13 -55.05
N GLN A 279 34.86 59.59 -55.53
CA GLN A 279 33.58 59.30 -54.88
C GLN A 279 33.22 57.81 -54.99
N PHE A 280 33.38 57.26 -56.19
CA PHE A 280 33.13 55.86 -56.48
C PHE A 280 34.06 54.93 -55.69
N TYR A 281 35.35 55.26 -55.63
CA TYR A 281 36.33 54.52 -54.84
C TYR A 281 36.02 54.52 -53.33
N ARG A 282 35.53 55.64 -52.78
CA ARG A 282 35.03 55.67 -51.39
C ARG A 282 33.81 54.79 -51.17
N HIS A 283 32.89 54.76 -52.13
CA HIS A 283 31.72 53.89 -52.07
C HIS A 283 32.13 52.41 -52.10
N PHE A 284 33.06 52.05 -52.98
CA PHE A 284 33.66 50.72 -53.07
C PHE A 284 34.29 50.28 -51.74
N GLN A 285 35.14 51.10 -51.12
CA GLN A 285 35.75 50.76 -49.82
C GLN A 285 34.71 50.54 -48.70
N HIS A 286 33.63 51.32 -48.71
CA HIS A 286 32.57 51.17 -47.72
C HIS A 286 31.75 49.89 -47.94
N MET A 287 31.51 49.51 -49.20
CA MET A 287 30.89 48.24 -49.57
C MET A 287 31.77 47.05 -49.18
N ASP A 288 33.07 47.12 -49.44
CA ASP A 288 34.05 46.09 -49.06
C ASP A 288 34.09 45.90 -47.52
N SER A 289 34.08 47.01 -46.76
CA SER A 289 33.97 46.97 -45.29
C SER A 289 32.68 46.29 -44.80
N ARG A 290 31.56 46.49 -45.50
CA ARG A 290 30.27 45.82 -45.19
C ARG A 290 30.33 44.34 -45.54
N ALA A 291 30.90 43.97 -46.68
CA ALA A 291 31.09 42.57 -47.09
C ALA A 291 31.93 41.81 -46.05
N VAL A 292 33.05 42.39 -45.60
CA VAL A 292 33.89 41.80 -44.54
C VAL A 292 33.11 41.64 -43.22
N LYS A 293 32.27 42.61 -42.83
CA LYS A 293 31.42 42.50 -41.63
C LYS A 293 30.37 41.41 -41.78
N GLN A 294 29.73 41.28 -42.94
CA GLN A 294 28.79 40.20 -43.22
C GLN A 294 29.46 38.83 -43.18
N LYS A 295 30.62 38.67 -43.82
CA LYS A 295 31.40 37.41 -43.79
C LYS A 295 31.77 37.02 -42.36
N LYS A 296 32.13 37.98 -41.52
CA LYS A 296 32.37 37.75 -40.08
C LYS A 296 31.11 37.35 -39.29
N LEU A 297 29.93 37.85 -39.68
CA LEU A 297 28.67 37.43 -39.08
C LEU A 297 28.29 36.01 -39.52
N VAL A 298 28.52 35.66 -40.79
CA VAL A 298 28.31 34.31 -41.33
C VAL A 298 29.17 33.30 -40.56
N THR A 299 30.48 33.54 -40.46
CA THR A 299 31.39 32.61 -39.75
C THR A 299 31.04 32.45 -38.27
N LYS A 300 30.60 33.54 -37.61
CA LYS A 300 30.15 33.47 -36.21
C LYS A 300 28.83 32.70 -36.07
N LEU A 301 27.94 32.79 -37.06
CA LEU A 301 26.70 32.03 -37.09
C LEU A 301 26.96 30.54 -37.32
N GLU A 302 27.89 30.20 -38.21
CA GLU A 302 28.36 28.83 -38.46
C GLU A 302 29.00 28.22 -37.20
N GLU A 303 29.90 28.94 -36.53
CA GLU A 303 30.52 28.49 -35.29
C GLU A 303 29.47 28.24 -34.18
N HIS A 304 28.46 29.12 -34.08
CA HIS A 304 27.36 28.93 -33.14
C HIS A 304 26.46 27.73 -33.52
N SER A 305 26.23 27.51 -34.81
CA SER A 305 25.50 26.35 -35.33
C SER A 305 26.22 25.04 -34.97
N GLU A 306 27.53 24.94 -35.25
CA GLU A 306 28.32 23.77 -34.86
C GLU A 306 28.36 23.56 -33.35
N GLN A 307 28.46 24.64 -32.57
CA GLN A 307 28.42 24.55 -31.12
C GLN A 307 27.07 24.00 -30.63
N MET A 308 25.97 24.43 -31.25
CA MET A 308 24.63 23.94 -30.96
C MET A 308 24.50 22.45 -31.31
N GLU A 309 25.02 22.02 -32.45
CA GLU A 309 25.02 20.61 -32.88
C GLU A 309 25.85 19.73 -31.92
N ARG A 310 27.06 20.19 -31.53
CA ARG A 310 27.87 19.51 -30.51
C ARG A 310 27.15 19.37 -29.17
N ARG A 311 26.37 20.38 -28.76
CA ARG A 311 25.54 20.31 -27.54
C ARG A 311 24.40 19.32 -27.70
N ASN A 312 23.79 19.25 -28.87
CA ASN A 312 22.69 18.32 -29.15
C ASN A 312 23.17 16.86 -29.08
N VAL A 313 24.30 16.53 -29.71
CA VAL A 313 24.92 15.20 -29.63
C VAL A 313 25.23 14.80 -28.18
N LYS A 314 25.71 15.75 -27.35
CA LYS A 314 25.94 15.49 -25.92
C LYS A 314 24.64 15.22 -25.15
N LEU A 315 23.56 15.94 -25.47
CA LEU A 315 22.24 15.73 -24.87
C LEU A 315 21.65 14.39 -25.28
N GLU A 316 21.78 13.99 -26.55
CA GLU A 316 21.37 12.67 -27.04
C GLU A 316 22.14 11.55 -26.34
N ALA A 317 23.46 11.67 -26.21
CA ALA A 317 24.28 10.69 -25.48
C ALA A 317 23.87 10.60 -24.00
N ALA A 318 23.57 11.72 -23.35
CA ALA A 318 23.06 11.74 -21.98
C ALA A 318 21.67 11.06 -21.89
N ALA A 319 20.77 11.31 -22.85
CA ALA A 319 19.46 10.67 -22.91
C ALA A 319 19.57 9.14 -23.09
N VAL A 320 20.47 8.67 -23.96
CA VAL A 320 20.76 7.24 -24.13
C VAL A 320 21.27 6.62 -22.82
N LYS A 321 22.18 7.30 -22.13
CA LYS A 321 22.70 6.84 -20.83
C LYS A 321 21.62 6.74 -19.77
N VAL A 322 20.72 7.73 -19.69
CA VAL A 322 19.55 7.69 -18.79
C VAL A 322 18.60 6.56 -19.18
N GLY A 323 18.40 6.30 -20.47
CA GLY A 323 17.62 5.16 -20.96
C GLY A 323 18.22 3.81 -20.56
N GLN A 324 19.55 3.65 -20.64
CA GLN A 324 20.26 2.46 -20.17
C GLN A 324 20.12 2.29 -18.65
N GLN A 325 20.28 3.37 -17.88
CA GLN A 325 20.07 3.33 -16.42
C GLN A 325 18.63 2.96 -16.05
N ALA A 326 17.64 3.43 -16.82
CA ALA A 326 16.24 3.05 -16.60
C ALA A 326 16.01 1.56 -16.88
N LYS A 327 16.61 1.01 -17.95
CA LYS A 327 16.55 -0.43 -18.24
C LYS A 327 17.25 -1.26 -17.17
N GLU A 328 18.41 -0.82 -16.70
CA GLU A 328 19.13 -1.48 -15.61
C GLU A 328 18.31 -1.45 -14.31
N SER A 329 17.68 -0.32 -14.00
CA SER A 329 16.78 -0.20 -12.84
C SER A 329 15.55 -1.11 -12.96
N GLU A 330 14.99 -1.27 -14.17
CA GLU A 330 13.90 -2.24 -14.41
C GLU A 330 14.38 -3.69 -14.25
N LYS A 331 15.59 -4.02 -14.71
CA LYS A 331 16.20 -5.34 -14.54
C LYS A 331 16.46 -5.66 -13.06
N GLN A 332 17.04 -4.73 -12.32
CA GLN A 332 17.25 -4.88 -10.87
C GLN A 332 15.92 -5.04 -10.13
N LYS A 333 14.87 -4.34 -10.57
CA LYS A 333 13.53 -4.49 -10.01
C LYS A 333 12.96 -5.89 -10.25
N SER A 334 13.15 -6.47 -11.44
CA SER A 334 12.72 -7.85 -11.71
C SER A 334 13.50 -8.88 -10.89
N GLU A 335 14.83 -8.75 -10.79
CA GLU A 335 15.67 -9.65 -9.98
C GLU A 335 15.33 -9.56 -8.48
N LEU A 336 15.00 -8.36 -7.98
CA LEU A 336 14.57 -8.18 -6.59
C LEU A 336 13.21 -8.85 -6.35
N LYS A 337 12.29 -8.81 -7.33
CA LYS A 337 10.99 -9.46 -7.24
C LYS A 337 11.14 -10.99 -7.16
N GLU A 338 11.99 -11.57 -8.01
CA GLU A 338 12.27 -13.01 -8.04
C GLU A 338 12.87 -13.48 -6.71
N ARG A 339 13.88 -12.77 -6.17
CA ARG A 339 14.42 -13.08 -4.83
C ARG A 339 13.39 -12.98 -3.71
N HIS A 340 12.44 -12.06 -3.82
CA HIS A 340 11.39 -11.93 -2.81
C HIS A 340 10.42 -13.12 -2.85
N GLU A 341 10.14 -13.63 -4.05
CA GLU A 341 9.31 -14.81 -4.30
C GLU A 341 10.01 -16.08 -3.80
N GLU A 342 11.32 -16.25 -4.08
CA GLU A 342 12.13 -17.34 -3.53
C GLU A 342 12.21 -17.29 -1.99
N MET A 343 12.40 -16.11 -1.39
CA MET A 343 12.40 -15.98 0.07
C MET A 343 11.04 -16.33 0.68
N ALA A 344 9.93 -15.99 0.00
CA ALA A 344 8.60 -16.36 0.47
C ALA A 344 8.42 -17.88 0.47
N GLU A 345 8.86 -18.57 -0.59
CA GLU A 345 8.80 -20.03 -0.71
C GLU A 345 9.69 -20.73 0.34
N GLN A 346 10.91 -20.22 0.58
CA GLN A 346 11.77 -20.74 1.65
C GLN A 346 11.18 -20.52 3.04
N THR A 347 10.54 -19.37 3.27
CA THR A 347 9.87 -19.09 4.56
C THR A 347 8.71 -20.05 4.78
N GLU A 348 7.94 -20.36 3.75
CA GLU A 348 6.85 -21.33 3.81
C GLU A 348 7.37 -22.75 4.09
N ALA A 349 8.46 -23.17 3.42
CA ALA A 349 9.10 -24.46 3.67
C ALA A 349 9.63 -24.60 5.12
N VAL A 350 10.23 -23.55 5.68
CA VAL A 350 10.70 -23.55 7.08
C VAL A 350 9.54 -23.66 8.06
N VAL A 351 8.43 -22.97 7.80
CA VAL A 351 7.21 -23.04 8.64
C VAL A 351 6.59 -24.45 8.61
N VAL A 352 6.62 -25.13 7.46
CA VAL A 352 6.16 -26.52 7.35
C VAL A 352 7.07 -27.46 8.14
N ALA A 353 8.39 -27.33 8.01
CA ALA A 353 9.35 -28.16 8.73
C ALA A 353 9.28 -27.97 10.26
N THR A 354 9.04 -26.75 10.74
CA THR A 354 8.84 -26.50 12.18
C THR A 354 7.56 -27.13 12.71
N LYS A 355 6.49 -27.15 11.92
CA LYS A 355 5.25 -27.87 12.28
C LYS A 355 5.41 -29.39 12.30
N GLU A 356 6.23 -29.97 11.44
CA GLU A 356 6.53 -31.41 11.47
C GLU A 356 7.43 -31.79 12.66
N SER A 357 8.33 -30.91 13.09
CA SER A 357 9.18 -31.08 14.28
C SER A 357 8.40 -31.01 15.61
N GLU A 358 7.21 -30.42 15.63
CA GLU A 358 6.36 -30.29 16.83
C GLU A 358 5.37 -31.46 16.99
N LYS A 359 5.48 -32.52 16.18
CA LYS A 359 4.65 -33.71 16.34
C LYS A 359 5.11 -34.49 17.60
N PRO A 360 4.25 -34.67 18.63
CA PRO A 360 4.63 -35.38 19.83
C PRO A 360 4.90 -36.85 19.50
N SER A 361 6.00 -37.37 20.04
CA SER A 361 6.27 -38.80 20.15
C SER A 361 5.24 -39.43 21.10
N GLU A 362 4.13 -39.91 20.56
CA GLU A 362 3.32 -40.96 21.18
C GLU A 362 3.77 -42.30 20.59
N ASP A 363 4.39 -43.11 21.44
CA ASP A 363 4.51 -44.59 21.45
C ASP A 363 5.61 -44.92 22.48
N LEU A 364 5.30 -45.04 23.79
CA LEU A 364 4.80 -46.21 24.53
C LEU A 364 5.68 -47.49 24.47
N ASP A 365 6.07 -47.91 25.68
CA ASP A 365 6.32 -49.25 26.24
C ASP A 365 6.47 -50.49 25.34
#